data_AF-A0A1V3XC30-F1
#
_entry.id   AF-A0A1V3XC30-F1
#
_cell.length_a   1.000
_cell.length_b   1.000
_cell.length_c   1.000
_cell.angle_alpha   90.00
_cell.angle_beta   90.00
_cell.angle_gamma   90.00
#
_symmetry.space_group_name_H-M   'P 1'
#
loop_
_entity.id
_entity.type
_entity.pdbx_description
1 polymer ?
#
loop_
_entity_poly.entity_id
_entity_poly.type
_entity_poly.pdbx_seq_one_letter_code
_entity_poly.pdbx_strand_id
1 'polypeptide(L)'
;MPRTDNDSWDITESVGATALGVAAARAAETESENPLVKDPFARVFVDAAGEGIWSVFADPRLLAQAADIEPEVRSRVRAMIDFMATRTAFFDEFFLGAADAGVRQVVILAAGLDARAWRLPWPDGTVVYELDQPKVLDFKTATLRRHGARPTSRLVTVPIDLRQDWPKALQETGFDTSKPSAWSAEACCATFPRRPKTSCSSASMR
;
A
#
# COMPACT_ATOMS: atom_id res chain seq x y z
N MET A 1 -3.03 2.84 -25.22
CA MET A 1 -3.99 3.96 -25.24
C MET A 1 -3.70 4.86 -24.04
N PRO A 2 -3.71 6.19 -24.18
CA PRO A 2 -3.61 7.08 -23.02
C PRO A 2 -4.88 6.95 -22.18
N ARG A 3 -4.72 6.96 -20.85
CA ARG A 3 -5.79 6.69 -19.86
C ARG A 3 -6.77 7.88 -19.78
N THR A 4 -8.04 7.60 -19.46
CA THR A 4 -9.08 8.62 -19.26
C THR A 4 -9.52 8.73 -17.80
N ASP A 5 -10.10 9.88 -17.44
CA ASP A 5 -10.32 10.34 -16.06
C ASP A 5 -11.28 9.49 -15.21
N ASN A 6 -11.96 8.49 -15.79
CA ASN A 6 -13.08 7.80 -15.17
C ASN A 6 -13.11 6.27 -15.37
N ASP A 7 -11.96 5.65 -15.63
CA ASP A 7 -11.91 4.19 -15.84
C ASP A 7 -12.38 3.44 -14.57
N SER A 8 -13.33 2.52 -14.72
CA SER A 8 -13.90 1.74 -13.62
C SER A 8 -12.95 0.64 -13.17
N TRP A 9 -12.72 0.52 -11.87
CA TRP A 9 -11.73 -0.38 -11.29
C TRP A 9 -12.34 -1.70 -10.82
N ASP A 10 -11.71 -2.81 -11.17
CA ASP A 10 -11.78 -4.10 -10.47
C ASP A 10 -10.45 -4.36 -9.74
N ILE A 11 -10.47 -5.07 -8.62
CA ILE A 11 -9.30 -5.34 -7.77
C ILE A 11 -8.30 -6.27 -8.45
N THR A 12 -8.77 -7.02 -9.43
CA THR A 12 -7.96 -7.86 -10.30
C THR A 12 -7.27 -7.07 -11.42
N GLU A 13 -7.61 -5.79 -11.61
CA GLU A 13 -7.13 -4.97 -12.73
C GLU A 13 -6.22 -3.79 -12.32
N SER A 14 -5.26 -3.46 -13.18
CA SER A 14 -4.38 -2.27 -13.11
C SER A 14 -3.69 -2.05 -11.74
N VAL A 15 -4.21 -1.15 -10.90
CA VAL A 15 -3.61 -0.81 -9.60
C VAL A 15 -3.85 -1.94 -8.59
N GLY A 16 -4.99 -2.63 -8.69
CA GLY A 16 -5.31 -3.77 -7.83
C GLY A 16 -4.35 -4.95 -8.05
N ALA A 17 -3.99 -5.25 -9.31
CA ALA A 17 -3.00 -6.28 -9.63
C ALA A 17 -1.61 -5.97 -9.05
N THR A 18 -1.18 -4.70 -9.10
CA THR A 18 0.08 -4.27 -8.47
C THR A 18 0.02 -4.40 -6.95
N ALA A 19 -1.08 -3.99 -6.32
CA ALA A 19 -1.27 -4.09 -4.88
C ALA A 19 -1.27 -5.55 -4.41
N LEU A 20 -1.87 -6.46 -5.19
CA LEU A 20 -1.87 -7.89 -4.92
C LEU A 20 -0.49 -8.52 -5.11
N GLY A 21 0.28 -8.14 -6.13
CA GLY A 21 1.66 -8.60 -6.28
C GLY A 21 2.55 -8.19 -5.10
N VAL A 22 2.40 -6.95 -4.64
CA VAL A 22 3.08 -6.44 -3.44
C VAL A 22 2.64 -7.20 -2.18
N ALA A 23 1.34 -7.46 -2.00
CA ALA A 23 0.84 -8.25 -0.88
C ALA A 23 1.35 -9.69 -0.93
N ALA A 24 1.37 -10.32 -2.10
CA ALA A 24 1.88 -11.67 -2.27
C ALA A 24 3.38 -11.79 -1.95
N ALA A 25 4.19 -10.78 -2.33
CA ALA A 25 5.58 -10.71 -1.92
C ALA A 25 5.75 -10.61 -0.40
N ARG A 26 4.91 -9.82 0.30
CA ARG A 26 4.93 -9.76 1.78
C ARG A 26 4.44 -11.04 2.44
N ALA A 27 3.49 -11.75 1.83
CA ALA A 27 3.05 -13.06 2.30
C ALA A 27 4.19 -14.08 2.20
N ALA A 28 4.87 -14.15 1.05
CA ALA A 28 6.03 -15.01 0.84
C ALA A 28 7.18 -14.69 1.81
N GLU A 29 7.43 -13.40 2.09
CA GLU A 29 8.40 -13.00 3.11
C GLU A 29 8.00 -13.50 4.50
N THR A 30 6.74 -13.29 4.90
CA THR A 30 6.21 -13.70 6.22
C THR A 30 6.31 -15.22 6.44
N GLU A 31 6.17 -16.00 5.36
CA GLU A 31 6.23 -17.47 5.34
C GLU A 31 7.65 -18.02 5.17
N SER A 32 8.66 -17.15 4.99
CA SER A 32 10.05 -17.58 4.85
C SER A 32 10.63 -18.11 6.17
N GLU A 33 11.75 -18.82 6.10
CA GLU A 33 12.40 -19.41 7.28
C GLU A 33 12.86 -18.34 8.29
N ASN A 34 13.30 -17.17 7.80
CA ASN A 34 13.84 -16.08 8.62
C ASN A 34 13.26 -14.73 8.14
N PRO A 35 11.99 -14.43 8.45
CA PRO A 35 11.32 -13.24 7.95
C PRO A 35 11.88 -11.98 8.62
N LEU A 36 12.27 -10.98 7.81
CA LEU A 36 12.60 -9.63 8.25
C LEU A 36 11.37 -8.89 8.78
N VAL A 37 10.21 -9.10 8.15
CA VAL A 37 8.92 -8.52 8.56
C VAL A 37 7.82 -9.57 8.57
N LYS A 38 6.82 -9.35 9.43
CA LYS A 38 5.62 -10.20 9.50
C LYS A 38 4.38 -9.37 9.20
N ASP A 39 3.74 -9.70 8.09
CA ASP A 39 2.42 -9.20 7.72
C ASP A 39 1.42 -10.38 7.75
N PRO A 40 0.75 -10.62 8.91
CA PRO A 40 -0.14 -11.77 9.07
C PRO A 40 -1.38 -11.69 8.16
N PHE A 41 -1.64 -10.54 7.55
CA PHE A 41 -2.81 -10.29 6.72
C PHE A 41 -2.52 -10.35 5.22
N ALA A 42 -1.25 -10.32 4.82
CA ALA A 42 -0.86 -10.35 3.42
C ALA A 42 -1.44 -11.57 2.67
N ARG A 43 -1.33 -12.77 3.26
CA ARG A 43 -1.90 -14.00 2.70
C ARG A 43 -3.43 -13.93 2.60
N VAL A 44 -4.09 -13.36 3.61
CA VAL A 44 -5.55 -13.23 3.66
C VAL A 44 -6.08 -12.43 2.47
N PHE A 45 -5.39 -11.36 2.06
CA PHE A 45 -5.79 -10.59 0.87
C PHE A 45 -5.60 -11.36 -0.43
N VAL A 46 -4.49 -12.08 -0.56
CA VAL A 46 -4.18 -12.88 -1.75
C VAL A 46 -5.23 -13.98 -1.92
N ASP A 47 -5.57 -14.69 -0.83
CA ASP A 47 -6.58 -15.75 -0.86
C ASP A 47 -7.98 -15.19 -1.16
N ALA A 48 -8.32 -14.02 -0.64
CA ALA A 48 -9.60 -13.37 -0.91
C ALA A 48 -9.74 -12.86 -2.35
N ALA A 49 -8.62 -12.49 -3.00
CA ALA A 49 -8.59 -12.06 -4.39
C ALA A 49 -8.61 -13.22 -5.38
N GLY A 50 -8.17 -14.42 -4.96
CA GLY A 50 -8.11 -15.62 -5.79
C GLY A 50 -6.86 -15.71 -6.65
N GLU A 51 -6.89 -16.59 -7.65
CA GLU A 51 -5.75 -16.83 -8.55
C GLU A 51 -5.52 -15.67 -9.51
N GLY A 52 -4.25 -15.31 -9.71
CA GLY A 52 -3.83 -14.30 -10.68
C GLY A 52 -2.32 -14.30 -10.89
N ILE A 53 -1.79 -13.30 -11.57
CA ILE A 53 -0.34 -13.20 -11.83
C ILE A 53 0.49 -13.15 -10.53
N TRP A 54 -0.09 -12.64 -9.44
CA TRP A 54 0.51 -12.61 -8.11
C TRP A 54 0.69 -14.00 -7.48
N SER A 55 0.03 -15.04 -7.98
CA SER A 55 0.19 -16.41 -7.48
C SER A 55 1.62 -16.93 -7.68
N VAL A 56 2.39 -16.37 -8.63
CA VAL A 56 3.81 -16.73 -8.85
C VAL A 56 4.70 -16.48 -7.63
N PHE A 57 4.31 -15.57 -6.74
CA PHE A 57 5.04 -15.29 -5.49
C PHE A 57 4.77 -16.34 -4.40
N ALA A 58 3.66 -17.08 -4.50
CA ALA A 58 3.16 -17.95 -3.45
C ALA A 58 3.20 -19.44 -3.81
N ASP A 59 3.15 -19.80 -5.10
CA ASP A 59 3.15 -21.18 -5.55
C ASP A 59 4.50 -21.57 -6.18
N PRO A 60 5.28 -22.45 -5.53
CA PRO A 60 6.54 -22.96 -6.08
C PRO A 60 6.40 -23.66 -7.43
N ARG A 61 5.24 -24.27 -7.72
CA ARG A 61 4.97 -24.95 -9.00
C ARG A 61 4.83 -23.93 -10.12
N LEU A 62 4.06 -22.86 -9.89
CA LEU A 62 3.91 -21.78 -10.86
C LEU A 62 5.23 -21.06 -11.10
N LEU A 63 6.02 -20.82 -10.03
CA LEU A 63 7.35 -20.24 -10.17
C LEU A 63 8.30 -21.14 -10.99
N ALA A 64 8.24 -22.46 -10.78
CA ALA A 64 9.04 -23.41 -11.56
C ALA A 64 8.63 -23.39 -13.05
N GLN A 65 7.34 -23.45 -13.34
CA GLN A 65 6.82 -23.37 -14.71
C GLN A 65 7.20 -22.04 -15.39
N ALA A 66 7.13 -20.93 -14.67
CA ALA A 66 7.58 -19.64 -15.18
C ALA A 66 9.09 -19.64 -15.45
N ALA A 67 9.89 -20.30 -14.61
CA ALA A 67 11.34 -20.38 -14.77
C ALA A 67 11.77 -21.24 -15.96
N ASP A 68 10.97 -22.24 -16.34
CA ASP A 68 11.20 -23.03 -17.56
C ASP A 68 11.01 -22.17 -18.83
N ILE A 69 10.18 -21.12 -18.76
CA ILE A 69 9.93 -20.18 -19.86
C ILE A 69 10.94 -19.02 -19.83
N GLU A 70 11.14 -18.42 -18.66
CA GLU A 70 12.05 -17.29 -18.43
C GLU A 70 13.00 -17.62 -17.27
N PRO A 71 14.24 -18.05 -17.54
CA PRO A 71 15.19 -18.49 -16.52
C PRO A 71 15.47 -17.47 -15.40
N GLU A 72 15.38 -16.17 -15.72
CA GLU A 72 15.60 -15.07 -14.77
C GLU A 72 14.43 -14.80 -13.83
N VAL A 73 13.25 -15.39 -14.05
CA VAL A 73 12.06 -15.06 -13.25
C VAL A 73 12.27 -15.36 -11.77
N ARG A 74 13.04 -16.40 -11.43
CA ARG A 74 13.32 -16.79 -10.05
C ARG A 74 14.11 -15.71 -9.31
N SER A 75 15.15 -15.16 -9.94
CA SER A 75 15.96 -14.10 -9.32
C SER A 75 15.17 -12.81 -9.20
N ARG A 76 14.33 -12.48 -10.19
CA ARG A 76 13.44 -11.31 -10.15
C ARG A 76 12.38 -11.41 -9.05
N VAL A 77 11.73 -12.57 -8.91
CA VAL A 77 10.76 -12.82 -7.83
C VAL A 77 11.42 -12.72 -6.47
N ARG A 78 12.61 -13.32 -6.28
CA ARG A 78 13.35 -13.18 -5.02
C ARG A 78 13.72 -11.72 -4.73
N ALA A 79 14.26 -11.00 -5.72
CA ALA A 79 14.61 -9.58 -5.56
C ALA A 79 13.39 -8.72 -5.20
N MET A 80 12.23 -9.02 -5.76
CA MET A 80 10.98 -8.33 -5.42
C MET A 80 10.54 -8.64 -3.98
N ILE A 81 10.64 -9.89 -3.52
CA ILE A 81 10.35 -10.27 -2.13
C ILE A 81 11.30 -9.52 -1.18
N ASP A 82 12.61 -9.55 -1.43
CA ASP A 82 13.62 -8.88 -0.59
C ASP A 82 13.41 -7.36 -0.55
N PHE A 83 13.09 -6.76 -1.70
CA PHE A 83 12.78 -5.34 -1.78
C PHE A 83 11.51 -4.98 -1.02
N MET A 84 10.44 -5.79 -1.13
CA MET A 84 9.21 -5.57 -0.38
C MET A 84 9.39 -5.78 1.12
N ALA A 85 10.20 -6.76 1.54
CA ALA A 85 10.55 -7.00 2.93
C ALA A 85 11.27 -5.78 3.52
N THR A 86 12.33 -5.32 2.85
CA THR A 86 13.13 -4.15 3.26
C THR A 86 12.31 -2.87 3.29
N ARG A 87 11.49 -2.63 2.25
CA ARG A 87 10.60 -1.46 2.19
C ARG A 87 9.60 -1.49 3.34
N THR A 88 9.00 -2.64 3.62
CA THR A 88 8.03 -2.79 4.71
C THR A 88 8.69 -2.53 6.06
N ALA A 89 9.88 -3.10 6.30
CA ALA A 89 10.63 -2.92 7.54
C ALA A 89 10.95 -1.46 7.80
N PHE A 90 11.47 -0.77 6.79
CA PHE A 90 11.81 0.65 6.87
C PHE A 90 10.60 1.51 7.28
N PHE A 91 9.45 1.31 6.63
CA PHE A 91 8.26 2.11 6.94
C PHE A 91 7.62 1.71 8.27
N ASP A 92 7.72 0.45 8.70
CA ASP A 92 7.31 0.02 10.03
C ASP A 92 8.13 0.72 11.11
N GLU A 93 9.46 0.69 10.98
CA GLU A 93 10.37 1.38 11.89
C GLU A 93 10.15 2.89 11.89
N PHE A 94 9.97 3.50 10.71
CA PHE A 94 9.64 4.93 10.58
C PHE A 94 8.39 5.29 11.38
N PHE A 95 7.31 4.53 11.22
CA PHE A 95 6.05 4.82 11.89
C PHE A 95 6.10 4.56 13.38
N LEU A 96 6.74 3.48 13.82
CA LEU A 96 6.91 3.18 15.24
C LEU A 96 7.81 4.23 15.91
N GLY A 97 8.92 4.62 15.27
CA GLY A 97 9.78 5.68 15.77
C GLY A 97 9.06 7.03 15.87
N ALA A 98 8.19 7.37 14.91
CA ALA A 98 7.36 8.57 14.99
C ALA A 98 6.34 8.49 16.14
N ALA A 99 5.72 7.32 16.35
CA ALA A 99 4.79 7.10 17.45
C ALA A 99 5.49 7.21 18.81
N ASP A 100 6.69 6.66 18.94
CA ASP A 100 7.53 6.76 20.14
C ASP A 100 7.95 8.20 20.43
N ALA A 101 8.16 9.02 19.38
CA ALA A 101 8.41 10.45 19.50
C ALA A 101 7.17 11.29 19.82
N GLY A 102 6.00 10.66 20.04
CA GLY A 102 4.77 11.34 20.45
C GLY A 102 3.80 11.70 19.33
N VAL A 103 4.09 11.33 18.08
CA VAL A 103 3.13 11.52 16.97
C VAL A 103 1.92 10.62 17.18
N ARG A 104 0.70 11.15 16.97
CA ARG A 104 -0.57 10.41 17.12
C ARG A 104 -1.46 10.49 15.88
N GLN A 105 -1.00 11.13 14.80
CA GLN A 105 -1.67 11.15 13.51
C GLN A 105 -0.78 10.52 12.46
N VAL A 106 -1.25 9.43 11.87
CA VAL A 106 -0.54 8.67 10.84
C VAL A 106 -1.34 8.73 9.57
N VAL A 107 -0.70 9.03 8.43
CA VAL A 107 -1.37 9.12 7.14
C VAL A 107 -0.68 8.23 6.13
N ILE A 108 -1.44 7.33 5.52
CA ILE A 108 -0.97 6.38 4.50
C ILE A 108 -1.68 6.72 3.19
N LEU A 109 -0.92 7.28 2.25
CA LEU A 109 -1.41 7.66 0.92
C LEU A 109 -1.32 6.47 -0.04
N ALA A 110 -2.39 6.23 -0.80
CA ALA A 110 -2.53 5.07 -1.67
C ALA A 110 -2.32 3.78 -0.87
N ALA A 111 -3.10 3.67 0.22
CA ALA A 111 -2.90 2.66 1.24
C ALA A 111 -3.01 1.22 0.72
N GLY A 112 -3.70 0.97 -0.39
CA GLY A 112 -3.80 -0.33 -1.02
C GLY A 112 -4.17 -1.42 -0.02
N LEU A 113 -3.36 -2.49 -0.06
CA LEU A 113 -3.43 -3.62 0.86
C LEU A 113 -2.44 -3.49 2.03
N ASP A 114 -2.06 -2.28 2.42
CA ASP A 114 -1.33 -2.02 3.66
C ASP A 114 -2.21 -2.38 4.86
N ALA A 115 -1.66 -3.17 5.79
CA ALA A 115 -2.33 -3.64 6.99
C ALA A 115 -1.73 -3.07 8.29
N ARG A 116 -0.92 -2.01 8.24
CA ARG A 116 -0.29 -1.41 9.44
C ARG A 116 -1.27 -0.96 10.50
N ALA A 117 -2.43 -0.40 10.11
CA ALA A 117 -3.51 -0.07 11.05
C ALA A 117 -4.09 -1.29 11.80
N TRP A 118 -3.78 -2.50 11.33
CA TRP A 118 -4.30 -3.76 11.83
C TRP A 118 -3.25 -4.63 12.52
N ARG A 119 -1.95 -4.43 12.24
CA ARG A 119 -0.87 -5.26 12.77
C ARG A 119 0.16 -4.54 13.64
N LEU A 120 0.33 -3.23 13.51
CA LEU A 120 1.33 -2.50 14.30
C LEU A 120 0.80 -2.18 15.71
N PRO A 121 1.66 -2.24 16.74
CA PRO A 121 1.28 -1.97 18.14
C PRO A 121 1.20 -0.46 18.42
N TRP A 122 0.21 0.21 17.83
CA TRP A 122 0.06 1.65 17.99
C TRP A 122 -0.22 2.05 19.45
N PRO A 123 0.39 3.13 19.97
CA PRO A 123 0.03 3.69 21.27
C PRO A 123 -1.41 4.21 21.31
N ASP A 124 -2.00 4.23 22.51
CA ASP A 124 -3.34 4.77 22.72
C ASP A 124 -3.49 6.21 22.21
N GLY A 125 -4.66 6.50 21.64
CA GLY A 125 -4.97 7.79 21.03
C GLY A 125 -4.40 7.98 19.63
N THR A 126 -3.65 7.01 19.08
CA THR A 126 -3.19 7.07 17.69
C THR A 126 -4.36 6.91 16.72
N VAL A 127 -4.42 7.79 15.72
CA VAL A 127 -5.36 7.73 14.60
C VAL A 127 -4.58 7.47 13.32
N VAL A 128 -4.94 6.42 12.60
CA VAL A 128 -4.38 6.07 11.31
C VAL A 128 -5.40 6.42 10.23
N TYR A 129 -5.02 7.33 9.35
CA TYR A 129 -5.79 7.75 8.18
C TYR A 129 -5.29 6.98 6.95
N GLU A 130 -6.18 6.26 6.29
CA GLU A 130 -5.88 5.56 5.04
C GLU A 130 -6.63 6.21 3.89
N LEU A 131 -5.88 6.70 2.90
CA LEU A 131 -6.43 7.32 1.70
C LEU A 131 -6.21 6.40 0.50
N ASP A 132 -7.28 5.99 -0.14
CA ASP A 132 -7.25 5.27 -1.41
C ASP A 132 -8.64 5.30 -2.08
N GLN A 133 -8.72 4.72 -3.27
CA GLN A 133 -9.96 4.53 -3.99
C GLN A 133 -10.98 3.76 -3.14
N PRO A 134 -12.29 4.13 -3.19
CA PRO A 134 -13.32 3.52 -2.35
C PRO A 134 -13.33 1.99 -2.38
N LYS A 135 -13.31 1.39 -3.58
CA LYS A 135 -13.35 -0.08 -3.75
C LYS A 135 -12.17 -0.81 -3.11
N VAL A 136 -10.98 -0.19 -3.11
CA VAL A 136 -9.77 -0.78 -2.52
C VAL A 136 -9.89 -0.83 -1.00
N LEU A 137 -10.33 0.29 -0.39
CA LEU A 137 -10.55 0.37 1.05
C LEU A 137 -11.68 -0.56 1.52
N ASP A 138 -12.76 -0.66 0.73
CA ASP A 138 -13.89 -1.54 1.00
C ASP A 138 -13.47 -3.01 1.00
N PHE A 139 -12.75 -3.45 -0.02
CA PHE A 139 -12.24 -4.81 -0.09
C PHE A 139 -11.29 -5.14 1.05
N LYS A 140 -10.33 -4.26 1.33
CA LYS A 140 -9.40 -4.46 2.44
C LYS A 140 -10.14 -4.62 3.76
N THR A 141 -11.04 -3.68 4.07
CA THR A 141 -11.78 -3.66 5.34
C THR A 141 -12.71 -4.87 5.45
N ALA A 142 -13.44 -5.21 4.39
CA ALA A 142 -14.34 -6.36 4.36
C ALA A 142 -13.58 -7.69 4.54
N THR A 143 -12.44 -7.82 3.84
CA THR A 143 -11.59 -9.02 3.90
C THR A 143 -11.04 -9.25 5.31
N LEU A 144 -10.46 -8.21 5.92
CA LEU A 144 -9.90 -8.32 7.27
C LEU A 144 -10.97 -8.57 8.33
N ARG A 145 -12.12 -7.90 8.23
CA ARG A 145 -13.24 -8.15 9.15
C ARG A 145 -13.81 -9.56 9.00
N ARG A 146 -13.94 -10.07 7.78
CA ARG A 146 -14.40 -11.45 7.53
C ARG A 146 -13.40 -12.47 8.09
N HIS A 147 -12.12 -12.16 8.07
CA HIS A 147 -11.08 -12.95 8.74
C HIS A 147 -11.10 -12.84 10.28
N GLY A 148 -11.91 -11.94 10.84
CA GLY A 148 -12.03 -11.73 12.29
C GLY A 148 -11.02 -10.73 12.87
N ALA A 149 -10.24 -10.05 12.02
CA ALA A 149 -9.29 -9.04 12.45
C ALA A 149 -10.00 -7.76 12.91
N ARG A 150 -9.34 -7.02 13.81
CA ARG A 150 -9.75 -5.68 14.25
C ARG A 150 -8.54 -4.74 14.15
N PRO A 151 -8.75 -3.45 13.82
CA PRO A 151 -7.67 -2.48 13.87
C PRO A 151 -7.08 -2.39 15.28
N THR A 152 -5.76 -2.19 15.36
CA THR A 152 -5.03 -1.99 16.63
C THR A 152 -5.08 -0.53 17.10
N SER A 153 -5.58 0.38 16.27
CA SER A 153 -5.75 1.81 16.55
C SER A 153 -7.08 2.33 15.99
N ARG A 154 -7.36 3.62 16.19
CA ARG A 154 -8.50 4.26 15.52
C ARG A 154 -8.17 4.40 14.02
N LEU A 155 -8.79 3.56 13.20
CA LEU A 155 -8.69 3.63 11.75
C LEU A 155 -9.77 4.56 11.17
N VAL A 156 -9.35 5.53 10.35
CA VAL A 156 -10.20 6.42 9.57
C VAL A 156 -9.89 6.25 8.09
N THR A 157 -10.82 5.65 7.35
CA THR A 157 -10.70 5.50 5.89
C THR A 157 -11.22 6.75 5.18
N VAL A 158 -10.43 7.31 4.26
CA VAL A 158 -10.81 8.44 3.41
C VAL A 158 -10.92 7.94 1.97
N PRO A 159 -12.12 7.54 1.51
CA PRO A 159 -12.33 6.96 0.19
C PRO A 159 -12.24 8.04 -0.90
N ILE A 160 -11.07 8.24 -1.48
CA ILE A 160 -10.80 9.27 -2.48
C ILE A 160 -9.66 8.89 -3.43
N ASP A 161 -9.80 9.27 -4.70
CA ASP A 161 -8.69 9.24 -5.65
C ASP A 161 -7.73 10.40 -5.36
N LEU A 162 -6.43 10.10 -5.19
CA LEU A 162 -5.40 11.10 -4.86
C LEU A 162 -5.14 12.16 -5.96
N ARG A 163 -5.79 12.06 -7.12
CA ARG A 163 -5.84 13.11 -8.15
C ARG A 163 -6.91 14.17 -7.89
N GLN A 164 -7.85 13.90 -6.98
CA GLN A 164 -8.92 14.80 -6.56
C GLN A 164 -8.48 15.65 -5.34
N ASP A 165 -9.40 16.43 -4.76
CA ASP A 165 -9.15 17.25 -3.57
C ASP A 165 -9.11 16.43 -2.27
N TRP A 166 -8.17 15.49 -2.20
CA TRP A 166 -7.92 14.67 -1.03
C TRP A 166 -7.46 15.44 0.23
N PRO A 167 -6.75 16.59 0.15
CA PRO A 167 -6.41 17.34 1.36
C PRO A 167 -7.64 17.90 2.08
N LYS A 168 -8.66 18.34 1.32
CA LYS A 168 -9.94 18.76 1.89
C LYS A 168 -10.68 17.58 2.51
N ALA A 169 -10.82 16.48 1.78
CA ALA A 169 -11.49 15.27 2.30
C ALA A 169 -10.83 14.75 3.58
N LEU A 170 -9.50 14.75 3.66
CA LEU A 170 -8.77 14.35 4.86
C LEU A 170 -9.10 15.24 6.07
N GLN A 171 -9.10 16.57 5.90
CA GLN A 171 -9.47 17.50 6.97
C GLN A 171 -10.93 17.33 7.43
N GLU A 172 -11.85 17.10 6.50
CA GLU A 172 -13.26 16.83 6.80
C GLU A 172 -13.48 15.56 7.63
N THR A 173 -12.53 14.61 7.59
CA THR A 173 -12.57 13.39 8.43
C THR A 173 -11.99 13.58 9.84
N GLY A 174 -11.55 14.79 10.18
CA GLY A 174 -11.05 15.15 11.51
C GLY A 174 -9.52 15.16 11.63
N PHE A 175 -8.79 15.09 10.52
CA PHE A 175 -7.34 15.32 10.52
C PHE A 175 -7.03 16.76 10.96
N ASP A 176 -6.16 16.89 11.96
CA ASP A 176 -5.78 18.18 12.55
C ASP A 176 -4.42 18.64 12.01
N THR A 177 -4.42 19.65 11.15
CA THR A 177 -3.22 20.20 10.51
C THR A 177 -2.30 20.94 11.50
N SER A 178 -2.76 21.25 12.71
CA SER A 178 -1.96 21.91 13.75
C SER A 178 -1.12 20.93 14.58
N LYS A 179 -1.40 19.63 14.49
CA LYS A 179 -0.73 18.58 15.27
C LYS A 179 0.35 17.85 14.43
N PRO A 180 1.42 17.34 15.07
CA PRO A 180 2.41 16.50 14.39
C PRO A 180 1.77 15.29 13.72
N SER A 181 2.25 14.95 12.52
CA SER A 181 1.78 13.81 11.74
C SER A 181 2.92 13.12 11.00
N ALA A 182 2.80 11.80 10.83
CA ALA A 182 3.74 10.97 10.07
C ALA A 182 3.05 10.47 8.78
N TRP A 183 3.75 10.53 7.66
CA TRP A 183 3.18 10.31 6.32
C TRP A 183 3.96 9.26 5.55
N SER A 184 3.28 8.36 4.85
CA SER A 184 3.89 7.49 3.83
C SER A 184 3.19 7.61 2.48
N ALA A 185 3.97 7.41 1.42
CA ALA A 185 3.53 7.41 0.03
C ALA A 185 4.27 6.31 -0.76
N GLU A 186 4.11 5.05 -0.32
CA GLU A 186 4.96 3.93 -0.77
C GLU A 186 4.69 3.45 -2.20
N ALA A 187 3.43 3.47 -2.62
CA ALA A 187 3.00 2.98 -3.94
C ALA A 187 2.61 4.12 -4.90
N CYS A 188 2.75 5.37 -4.45
CA CYS A 188 2.25 6.57 -5.12
C CYS A 188 3.26 7.14 -6.13
N CYS A 189 4.56 7.15 -5.82
CA CYS A 189 5.54 7.93 -6.59
C CYS A 189 5.74 7.45 -8.05
N ALA A 190 5.48 6.17 -8.34
CA ALA A 190 5.65 5.61 -9.69
C ALA A 190 4.40 5.76 -10.58
N THR A 191 3.22 5.96 -9.99
CA THR A 191 1.93 5.95 -10.69
C THR A 191 1.43 7.34 -11.06
N PHE A 192 2.02 8.40 -10.49
CA PHE A 192 1.70 9.78 -10.85
C PHE A 192 2.46 10.22 -12.12
N PRO A 193 1.77 10.84 -13.09
CA PRO A 193 2.45 11.47 -14.22
C PRO A 193 3.42 12.52 -13.69
N ARG A 194 4.67 12.50 -14.18
CA ARG A 194 5.57 13.65 -13.96
C ARG A 194 4.88 14.88 -14.53
N ARG A 195 4.69 15.92 -13.72
CA ARG A 195 4.25 17.22 -14.25
C ARG A 195 5.14 17.57 -15.44
N PRO A 196 4.58 17.96 -16.61
CA PRO A 196 5.41 18.50 -17.67
C PRO A 196 6.21 19.66 -17.08
N LYS A 197 7.51 19.71 -17.36
CA LYS A 197 8.32 20.90 -17.05
C LYS A 197 7.63 22.05 -17.77
N THR A 198 6.89 22.90 -17.05
CA THR A 198 6.50 24.19 -17.58
C THR A 198 7.81 24.90 -17.90
N SER A 199 8.07 25.09 -19.20
CA SER A 199 9.15 25.92 -19.66
C SER A 199 9.05 27.26 -18.95
N CYS A 200 10.13 27.64 -18.29
CA CYS A 200 10.30 28.98 -17.74
C CYS A 200 10.30 29.92 -18.95
N SER A 201 9.14 30.43 -19.35
CA SER A 201 9.09 31.57 -20.24
C SER A 201 9.57 32.75 -19.44
N SER A 202 10.77 33.19 -19.76
CA SER A 202 11.33 34.47 -19.36
C SER A 202 10.40 35.58 -19.86
N ALA A 203 9.41 35.96 -19.04
CA ALA A 203 8.73 37.23 -19.16
C ALA A 203 9.57 38.28 -18.44
N SER A 204 10.55 38.80 -19.17
CA SER A 204 11.14 40.10 -18.86
C SER A 204 10.10 41.16 -19.21
N MET A 205 9.65 41.94 -18.22
CA MET A 205 9.02 43.24 -18.47
C MET A 205 9.15 44.11 -17.20
N ARG A 206 10.08 45.06 -17.32
CA ARG A 206 10.17 46.43 -16.76
C ARG A 206 9.42 46.75 -15.47
#